data_AF-A0A0X1U7Q3-F1
#
_entry.id   AF-A0A0X1U7Q3-F1
#
_cell.length_a   1.000
_cell.length_b   1.000
_cell.length_c   1.000
_cell.angle_alpha   90.00
_cell.angle_beta   90.00
_cell.angle_gamma   90.00
#
_symmetry.space_group_name_H-M   'P 1'
#
loop_
_entity.id
_entity.type
_entity.pdbx_description
1 polymer ?
#
loop_
_entity_poly.entity_id
_entity_poly.type
_entity_poly.pdbx_seq_one_letter_code
_entity_poly.pdbx_strand_id
1 'polypeptide(L)'
;MPTADKRRSRQRTRNLFVTVLKRALRKPEKLTVSSWAEKYRVLDESSNFKGRWSNMITPYLIGIMDVFNDAYVQEINFVKPTQVGGTEALLNMLGYIIMQSPAPTMIVYPTDDLAKDTSRDRLQPSLLKTKEIAEKFRKNESKELALKFYGMNLYLRGAGSPSKLASKSIKYLFFDEIDKLGGASKKEASPYNLAKERTRTFTFSKKIFTTSTPTLKTNYVWMLHENADEQRQYFVQCPRCGKWITLFFKQIIFPSEENMSPTDRAKEAVYLCQECGEQISDKEKYQIIQKGEWRTTNKTCSGRARSVSFWLNALYSRFLTWEEIVLEFLSSKDDPERLQNFVNSWLAEPWENTKLKTSEDLVMECQTEYEELEVPDWAKLLTGGIDVQENCIYWTIRAWGDFMTSQNIAHGQALSMEEAERIMGIPYRKRNGEGYLVSLALMDSGDQTDQVYDFCVKNQEWVLPCKGRSAMLSNYKLSTINKAGSAAMGMTLVLIDVGKYKDMIAARMQKKQGSGAWMVYQGCDMDYAFQVTSEHKVTERGKGQSTQVWVKKTTHADNHYLDTEVYAAAAAEIMGVRSLFLYNEEQKETPEKPEETQQENSWISGDGSWI
;
A
#
# COMPACT_ATOMS: atom_id res chain seq x y z
N MET A 1 67.61 11.57 -54.16
CA MET A 1 67.27 11.13 -52.78
C MET A 1 66.28 12.11 -52.15
N PRO A 2 65.28 11.70 -51.36
CA PRO A 2 64.40 12.65 -50.68
C PRO A 2 65.20 13.47 -49.67
N THR A 3 64.99 14.79 -49.65
CA THR A 3 65.61 15.72 -48.68
C THR A 3 65.30 15.29 -47.24
N ALA A 4 66.21 15.57 -46.30
CA ALA A 4 66.08 15.18 -44.89
C ALA A 4 64.73 15.62 -44.28
N ASP A 5 64.21 16.77 -44.68
CA ASP A 5 62.89 17.28 -44.27
C ASP A 5 61.71 16.45 -44.81
N LYS A 6 61.77 15.97 -46.06
CA LYS A 6 60.74 15.07 -46.61
C LYS A 6 60.73 13.73 -45.87
N ARG A 7 61.89 13.23 -45.44
CA ARG A 7 61.99 12.02 -44.59
C ARG A 7 61.42 12.25 -43.20
N ARG A 8 61.74 13.39 -42.57
CA ARG A 8 61.22 13.76 -41.24
C ARG A 8 59.70 13.97 -41.24
N SER A 9 59.17 14.60 -42.29
CA SER A 9 57.72 14.79 -42.49
C SER A 9 57.00 13.45 -42.66
N ARG A 10 57.49 12.56 -43.54
CA ARG A 10 56.94 11.20 -43.70
C ARG A 10 56.96 10.39 -42.40
N GLN A 11 58.02 10.51 -41.60
CA GLN A 11 58.12 9.84 -40.30
C GLN A 11 57.10 10.37 -39.30
N ARG A 12 56.88 11.70 -39.25
CA ARG A 12 55.83 12.32 -38.41
C ARG A 12 54.44 11.85 -38.82
N THR A 13 54.12 11.86 -40.12
CA THR A 13 52.85 11.38 -40.64
C THR A 13 52.63 9.89 -40.31
N ARG A 14 53.65 9.04 -40.53
CA ARG A 14 53.60 7.63 -40.14
C ARG A 14 53.35 7.44 -38.65
N ASN A 15 54.06 8.18 -37.80
CA ASN A 15 53.88 8.11 -36.35
C ASN A 15 52.48 8.55 -35.92
N LEU A 16 51.91 9.57 -36.58
CA LEU A 16 50.53 10.01 -36.37
C LEU A 16 49.55 8.89 -36.74
N PHE A 17 49.66 8.30 -37.94
CA PHE A 17 48.80 7.19 -38.35
C PHE A 17 48.90 5.98 -37.41
N VAL A 18 50.11 5.61 -37.00
CA VAL A 18 50.33 4.52 -36.03
C VAL A 18 49.66 4.85 -34.69
N THR A 19 49.76 6.09 -34.22
CA THR A 19 49.15 6.52 -32.94
C THR A 19 47.62 6.50 -33.02
N VAL A 20 47.05 7.02 -34.12
CA VAL A 20 45.60 7.01 -34.37
C VAL A 20 45.09 5.59 -34.49
N LEU A 21 45.74 4.73 -35.27
CA LEU A 21 45.39 3.31 -35.41
C LEU A 21 45.49 2.56 -34.08
N LYS A 22 46.58 2.75 -33.32
CA LYS A 22 46.73 2.16 -31.99
C LYS A 22 45.60 2.60 -31.04
N ARG A 23 45.18 3.86 -31.11
CA ARG A 23 44.08 4.38 -30.28
C ARG A 23 42.72 3.85 -30.74
N ALA A 24 42.48 3.78 -32.04
CA ALA A 24 41.22 3.30 -32.63
C ALA A 24 41.03 1.79 -32.47
N LEU A 25 42.12 1.01 -32.56
CA LEU A 25 42.11 -0.45 -32.42
C LEU A 25 42.31 -0.91 -30.97
N ARG A 26 42.50 0.01 -30.02
CA ARG A 26 42.64 -0.34 -28.60
C ARG A 26 41.33 -0.95 -28.12
N LYS A 27 41.38 -2.21 -27.67
CA LYS A 27 40.24 -2.89 -27.06
C LYS A 27 39.74 -2.05 -25.86
N PRO A 28 38.44 -1.71 -25.80
CA PRO A 28 37.88 -1.04 -24.63
C PRO A 28 38.12 -1.87 -23.38
N GLU A 29 38.45 -1.20 -22.29
CA GLU A 29 38.60 -1.83 -20.99
C GLU A 29 37.25 -2.36 -20.52
N LYS A 30 37.18 -3.65 -20.20
CA LYS A 30 35.96 -4.28 -19.68
C LYS A 30 35.81 -3.93 -18.21
N LEU A 31 35.07 -2.85 -17.93
CA LEU A 31 34.73 -2.42 -16.58
C LEU A 31 33.30 -2.85 -16.23
N THR A 32 33.06 -3.13 -14.95
CA THR A 32 31.72 -3.12 -14.37
C THR A 32 31.28 -1.68 -14.10
N VAL A 33 30.00 -1.45 -13.79
CA VAL A 33 29.50 -0.10 -13.44
C VAL A 33 30.20 0.41 -12.18
N SER A 34 30.36 -0.40 -11.14
CA SER A 34 31.04 -0.01 -9.90
C SER A 34 32.52 0.34 -10.13
N SER A 35 33.23 -0.45 -10.93
CA SER A 35 34.63 -0.24 -11.28
C SER A 35 34.81 1.02 -12.13
N TRP A 36 33.86 1.27 -13.03
CA TRP A 36 33.82 2.51 -13.81
C TRP A 36 33.63 3.73 -12.90
N ALA A 37 32.71 3.64 -11.92
CA ALA A 37 32.44 4.73 -11.00
C ALA A 37 33.68 5.09 -10.17
N GLU A 38 34.36 4.12 -9.55
CA GLU A 38 35.60 4.35 -8.77
C GLU A 38 36.71 5.01 -9.62
N LYS A 39 36.77 4.63 -10.90
CA LYS A 39 37.83 5.08 -11.81
C LYS A 39 37.58 6.48 -12.36
N TYR A 40 36.35 6.81 -12.74
CA TYR A 40 36.05 8.01 -13.51
C TYR A 40 35.11 9.00 -12.83
N ARG A 41 34.16 8.54 -12.01
CA ARG A 41 33.10 9.41 -11.48
C ARG A 41 33.70 10.42 -10.50
N VAL A 42 33.39 11.70 -10.73
CA VAL A 42 33.72 12.81 -9.83
C VAL A 42 32.42 13.44 -9.35
N LEU A 43 32.27 13.53 -8.03
CA LEU A 43 31.13 14.15 -7.38
C LEU A 43 31.24 15.68 -7.44
N ASP A 44 30.12 16.31 -7.78
CA ASP A 44 29.97 17.75 -7.88
C ASP A 44 29.75 18.40 -6.50
N GLU A 45 29.63 19.72 -6.46
CA GLU A 45 29.54 20.46 -5.20
C GLU A 45 28.21 20.29 -4.48
N SER A 46 27.18 19.79 -5.20
CA SER A 46 25.87 19.45 -4.63
C SER A 46 25.90 18.16 -3.78
N SER A 47 26.98 17.38 -3.87
CA SER A 47 27.14 16.14 -3.11
C SER A 47 27.78 16.38 -1.75
N ASN A 48 27.34 15.64 -0.72
CA ASN A 48 27.92 15.70 0.64
C ASN A 48 29.41 15.37 0.67
N PHE A 49 29.89 14.58 -0.30
CA PHE A 49 31.31 14.28 -0.49
C PHE A 49 31.81 14.95 -1.77
N LYS A 50 32.87 15.75 -1.64
CA LYS A 50 33.57 16.35 -2.77
C LYS A 50 34.71 15.44 -3.21
N GLY A 51 34.91 15.31 -4.52
CA GLY A 51 36.04 14.60 -5.09
C GLY A 51 35.62 13.33 -5.84
N ARG A 52 36.52 12.35 -5.90
CA ARG A 52 36.27 11.11 -6.64
C ARG A 52 35.26 10.25 -5.90
N TRP A 53 34.38 9.60 -6.67
CA TRP A 53 33.47 8.59 -6.14
C TRP A 53 34.27 7.48 -5.46
N SER A 54 33.77 7.00 -4.31
CA SER A 54 34.26 5.78 -3.70
C SER A 54 33.12 4.86 -3.30
N ASN A 55 33.18 3.63 -3.81
CA ASN A 55 32.28 2.55 -3.49
C ASN A 55 32.33 2.18 -2.00
N MET A 56 33.40 2.50 -1.28
CA MET A 56 33.54 2.22 0.16
C MET A 56 32.58 3.03 1.04
N ILE A 57 32.03 4.14 0.53
CA ILE A 57 31.06 4.98 1.25
C ILE A 57 29.69 4.31 1.30
N THR A 58 29.27 3.71 0.18
CA THR A 58 27.96 3.04 0.01
C THR A 58 28.15 1.67 -0.68
N PRO A 59 28.79 0.71 0.00
CA PRO A 59 29.24 -0.56 -0.58
C PRO A 59 28.09 -1.42 -1.10
N TYR A 60 26.91 -1.34 -0.49
CA TYR A 60 25.71 -2.02 -0.94
C TYR A 60 25.28 -1.58 -2.36
N LEU A 61 25.69 -0.41 -2.87
CA LEU A 61 25.37 -0.03 -4.25
C LEU A 61 26.17 -0.84 -5.29
N ILE A 62 27.32 -1.43 -4.93
CA ILE A 62 28.20 -2.18 -5.84
C ILE A 62 27.41 -3.32 -6.51
N GLY A 63 26.77 -4.17 -5.71
CA GLY A 63 26.01 -5.31 -6.24
C GLY A 63 24.82 -4.89 -7.11
N ILE A 64 24.13 -3.80 -6.75
CA ILE A 64 23.03 -3.25 -7.54
C ILE A 64 23.54 -2.74 -8.90
N MET A 65 24.66 -2.00 -8.88
CA MET A 65 25.31 -1.45 -10.06
C MET A 65 25.84 -2.55 -10.98
N ASP A 66 26.50 -3.56 -10.45
CA ASP A 66 27.19 -4.57 -11.27
C ASP A 66 26.24 -5.61 -11.87
N VAL A 67 25.05 -5.81 -11.30
CA VAL A 67 23.97 -6.57 -11.95
C VAL A 67 23.54 -5.91 -13.28
N PHE A 68 23.77 -4.61 -13.45
CA PHE A 68 23.58 -3.95 -14.74
C PHE A 68 24.44 -4.57 -15.86
N ASN A 69 25.61 -5.12 -15.53
CA ASN A 69 26.51 -5.74 -16.50
C ASN A 69 26.15 -7.20 -16.85
N ASP A 70 25.26 -7.86 -16.10
CA ASP A 70 24.84 -9.23 -16.39
C ASP A 70 24.01 -9.28 -17.68
N ALA A 71 24.37 -10.11 -18.65
CA ALA A 71 23.65 -10.17 -19.93
C ALA A 71 22.22 -10.75 -19.83
N TYR A 72 21.91 -11.53 -18.79
CA TYR A 72 20.61 -12.20 -18.62
C TYR A 72 19.59 -11.32 -17.91
N VAL A 73 20.05 -10.52 -16.95
CA VAL A 73 19.19 -9.61 -16.20
C VAL A 73 18.75 -8.46 -17.10
N GLN A 74 17.45 -8.21 -17.20
CA GLN A 74 16.89 -7.10 -17.96
C GLN A 74 16.18 -6.09 -17.07
N GLU A 75 15.69 -6.51 -15.91
CA GLU A 75 14.94 -5.66 -15.00
C GLU A 75 15.62 -5.67 -13.63
N ILE A 76 15.93 -4.47 -13.12
CA ILE A 76 16.66 -4.27 -11.87
C ILE A 76 15.81 -3.33 -11.03
N ASN A 77 15.25 -3.84 -9.93
CA ASN A 77 14.40 -3.06 -9.04
C ASN A 77 15.10 -2.80 -7.71
N PHE A 78 15.14 -1.57 -7.24
CA PHE A 78 15.74 -1.21 -5.96
C PHE A 78 14.72 -0.51 -5.06
N VAL A 79 14.15 -1.29 -4.14
CA VAL A 79 13.32 -0.80 -3.03
C VAL A 79 14.27 -0.24 -1.97
N LYS A 80 14.15 1.05 -1.70
CA LYS A 80 15.12 1.78 -0.86
C LYS A 80 14.44 2.73 0.12
N PRO A 81 15.09 3.09 1.23
CA PRO A 81 14.72 4.25 2.01
C PRO A 81 15.14 5.54 1.30
N THR A 82 14.88 6.67 1.93
CA THR A 82 15.45 7.95 1.53
C THR A 82 16.98 7.97 1.74
N GLN A 83 17.68 8.75 0.93
CA GLN A 83 19.11 9.09 1.11
C GLN A 83 20.14 7.94 1.12
N VAL A 84 19.84 6.75 0.60
CA VAL A 84 20.83 5.66 0.46
C VAL A 84 21.57 5.61 -0.88
N GLY A 85 21.38 6.61 -1.76
CA GLY A 85 22.15 6.73 -3.01
C GLY A 85 21.56 6.02 -4.24
N GLY A 86 20.25 5.75 -4.27
CA GLY A 86 19.57 5.19 -5.44
C GLY A 86 19.77 6.01 -6.72
N THR A 87 19.60 7.33 -6.65
CA THR A 87 19.86 8.24 -7.79
C THR A 87 21.35 8.24 -8.18
N GLU A 88 22.28 8.08 -7.23
CA GLU A 88 23.71 8.01 -7.55
C GLU A 88 24.07 6.72 -8.31
N ALA A 89 23.44 5.60 -7.95
CA ALA A 89 23.57 4.35 -8.70
C ALA A 89 23.04 4.52 -10.14
N LEU A 90 21.91 5.19 -10.33
CA LEU A 90 21.37 5.53 -11.65
C LEU A 90 22.36 6.38 -12.45
N LEU A 91 22.93 7.43 -11.85
CA LEU A 91 23.92 8.29 -12.49
C LEU A 91 25.21 7.54 -12.86
N ASN A 92 25.64 6.58 -12.02
CA ASN A 92 26.78 5.71 -12.32
C ASN A 92 26.50 4.79 -13.51
N MET A 93 25.33 4.14 -13.55
CA MET A 93 24.91 3.34 -14.70
C MET A 93 24.84 4.19 -15.98
N LEU A 94 24.33 5.42 -15.89
CA LEU A 94 24.27 6.35 -17.01
C LEU A 94 25.65 6.76 -17.52
N GLY A 95 26.57 7.11 -16.63
CA GLY A 95 27.94 7.45 -17.00
C GLY A 95 28.67 6.28 -17.65
N TYR A 96 28.48 5.07 -17.12
CA TYR A 96 28.94 3.83 -17.73
C TYR A 96 28.39 3.65 -19.15
N ILE A 97 27.07 3.82 -19.36
CA ILE A 97 26.43 3.73 -20.69
C ILE A 97 27.07 4.71 -21.66
N ILE A 98 27.24 5.98 -21.28
CA ILE A 98 27.80 7.02 -22.16
C ILE A 98 29.21 6.69 -22.64
N MET A 99 30.01 6.06 -21.79
CA MET A 99 31.40 5.73 -22.13
C MET A 99 31.55 4.38 -22.83
N GLN A 100 30.85 3.35 -22.34
CA GLN A 100 31.12 1.95 -22.67
C GLN A 100 30.07 1.32 -23.60
N SER A 101 28.80 1.74 -23.52
CA SER A 101 27.73 1.17 -24.33
C SER A 101 26.71 2.22 -24.78
N PRO A 102 27.09 3.24 -25.58
CA PRO A 102 26.17 4.31 -25.95
C PRO A 102 24.95 3.77 -26.70
N ALA A 103 23.76 4.06 -26.20
CA ALA A 103 22.50 3.69 -26.84
C ALA A 103 21.34 4.62 -26.39
N PRO A 104 20.22 4.67 -27.13
CA PRO A 104 19.06 5.47 -26.73
C PRO A 104 18.61 5.15 -25.30
N THR A 105 18.61 6.17 -24.44
CA THR A 105 18.35 6.05 -23.01
C THR A 105 17.24 7.01 -22.60
N MET A 106 16.34 6.58 -21.70
CA MET A 106 15.29 7.43 -21.14
C MET A 106 15.28 7.34 -19.62
N ILE A 107 15.12 8.48 -18.95
CA ILE A 107 14.84 8.57 -17.52
C ILE A 107 13.44 9.16 -17.36
N VAL A 108 12.60 8.49 -16.59
CA VAL A 108 11.23 8.89 -16.29
C VAL A 108 11.17 9.38 -14.85
N TYR A 109 10.59 10.57 -14.68
CA TYR A 109 10.33 11.21 -13.39
C TYR A 109 8.82 11.43 -13.18
N PRO A 110 8.36 11.67 -11.94
CA PRO A 110 6.97 12.03 -11.64
C PRO A 110 6.39 13.16 -12.51
N THR A 111 7.12 14.26 -12.66
CA THR A 111 6.66 15.44 -13.40
C THR A 111 7.70 15.94 -14.41
N ASP A 112 7.25 16.67 -15.43
CA ASP A 112 8.15 17.28 -16.43
C ASP A 112 9.05 18.35 -15.79
N ASP A 113 8.56 19.08 -14.78
CA ASP A 113 9.35 20.11 -14.11
C ASP A 113 10.44 19.51 -13.22
N LEU A 114 10.14 18.43 -12.47
CA LEU A 114 11.16 17.68 -11.74
C LEU A 114 12.23 17.10 -12.68
N ALA A 115 11.83 16.66 -13.88
CA ALA A 115 12.77 16.21 -14.90
C ALA A 115 13.70 17.33 -15.39
N LYS A 116 13.18 18.57 -15.58
CA LYS A 116 13.98 19.73 -15.97
C LYS A 116 14.96 20.13 -14.86
N ASP A 117 14.47 20.27 -13.64
CA ASP A 117 15.30 20.66 -12.48
C ASP A 117 16.40 19.62 -12.26
N THR A 118 16.06 18.32 -12.26
CA THR A 118 17.06 17.25 -12.11
C THR A 118 18.08 17.26 -13.26
N SER A 119 17.66 17.59 -14.49
CA SER A 119 18.57 17.75 -15.63
C SER A 119 19.61 18.84 -15.40
N ARG A 120 19.14 20.03 -15.01
CA ARG A 120 19.95 21.25 -14.84
C ARG A 120 20.84 21.16 -13.61
N ASP A 121 20.28 20.72 -12.49
CA ASP A 121 20.90 20.91 -11.17
C ASP A 121 21.71 19.69 -10.73
N ARG A 122 21.47 18.50 -11.31
CA ARG A 122 22.13 17.25 -10.88
C ARG A 122 22.78 16.48 -12.01
N LEU A 123 22.03 16.14 -13.06
CA LEU A 123 22.51 15.29 -14.16
C LEU A 123 23.65 15.95 -14.94
N GLN A 124 23.42 17.15 -15.50
CA GLN A 124 24.44 17.83 -16.30
C GLN A 124 25.69 18.17 -15.48
N PRO A 125 25.60 18.77 -14.28
CA PRO A 125 26.78 19.05 -13.45
C PRO A 125 27.59 17.79 -13.14
N SER A 126 26.92 16.71 -12.74
CA SER A 126 27.60 15.48 -12.34
C SER A 126 28.25 14.75 -13.53
N LEU A 127 27.57 14.68 -14.67
CA LEU A 127 28.10 14.06 -15.88
C LEU A 127 29.25 14.86 -16.47
N LEU A 128 29.14 16.19 -16.54
CA LEU A 128 30.16 17.05 -17.17
C LEU A 128 31.39 17.27 -16.31
N LYS A 129 31.32 17.00 -14.99
CA LYS A 129 32.50 17.00 -14.12
C LYS A 129 33.44 15.83 -14.42
N THR A 130 32.92 14.76 -15.01
CA THR A 130 33.73 13.64 -15.52
C THR A 130 34.26 14.00 -16.92
N LYS A 131 35.58 14.21 -17.03
CA LYS A 131 36.22 14.71 -18.25
C LYS A 131 35.88 13.88 -19.49
N GLU A 132 35.95 12.55 -19.39
CA GLU A 132 35.70 11.64 -20.50
C GLU A 132 34.26 11.67 -21.01
N ILE A 133 33.30 12.00 -20.13
CA ILE A 133 31.90 12.21 -20.51
C ILE A 133 31.72 13.59 -21.14
N ALA A 134 32.35 14.63 -20.58
CA ALA A 134 32.29 15.99 -21.10
C ALA A 134 32.80 16.08 -22.55
N GLU A 135 33.87 15.35 -22.89
CA GLU A 135 34.39 15.26 -24.26
C GLU A 135 33.39 14.66 -25.27
N LYS A 136 32.43 13.84 -24.79
CA LYS A 136 31.38 13.23 -25.62
C LYS A 136 30.11 14.07 -25.68
N PHE A 137 29.95 15.08 -24.83
CA PHE A 137 28.72 15.86 -24.73
C PHE A 137 28.59 16.88 -25.86
N ARG A 138 27.44 16.90 -26.54
CA ARG A 138 27.15 17.81 -27.66
C ARG A 138 26.34 19.00 -27.17
N LYS A 139 27.02 19.98 -26.56
CA LYS A 139 26.40 21.15 -25.93
C LYS A 139 25.40 21.88 -26.83
N ASN A 140 25.77 22.20 -28.07
CA ASN A 140 24.94 23.00 -28.98
C ASN A 140 23.68 22.27 -29.49
N GLU A 141 23.62 20.94 -29.40
CA GLU A 141 22.44 20.17 -29.81
C GLU A 141 21.60 19.66 -28.64
N SER A 142 22.09 19.85 -27.42
CA SER A 142 21.44 19.38 -26.21
C SER A 142 20.43 20.41 -25.72
N LYS A 143 19.28 19.92 -25.25
CA LYS A 143 18.21 20.68 -24.59
C LYS A 143 17.99 20.11 -23.20
N GLU A 144 17.32 20.85 -22.32
CA GLU A 144 17.08 20.44 -20.93
C GLU A 144 16.52 19.01 -20.79
N LEU A 145 15.53 18.64 -21.60
CA LEU A 145 14.89 17.30 -21.55
C LEU A 145 15.40 16.32 -22.62
N ALA A 146 16.44 16.70 -23.35
CA ALA A 146 17.02 15.89 -24.42
C ALA A 146 18.52 16.20 -24.56
N LEU A 147 19.33 15.47 -23.80
CA LEU A 147 20.79 15.60 -23.81
C LEU A 147 21.38 14.70 -24.89
N LYS A 148 22.31 15.23 -25.68
CA LYS A 148 22.94 14.49 -26.78
C LYS A 148 24.41 14.25 -26.49
N PHE A 149 24.82 12.99 -26.65
CA PHE A 149 26.21 12.57 -26.58
C PHE A 149 26.61 11.92 -27.90
N TYR A 150 27.92 11.80 -28.14
CA TYR A 150 28.39 11.07 -29.32
C TYR A 150 27.90 9.61 -29.28
N GLY A 151 27.08 9.22 -30.25
CA GLY A 151 26.52 7.87 -30.39
C GLY A 151 25.25 7.58 -29.58
N MET A 152 24.72 8.53 -28.79
CA MET A 152 23.47 8.31 -28.05
C MET A 152 22.68 9.57 -27.73
N ASN A 153 21.37 9.39 -27.52
CA ASN A 153 20.48 10.42 -26.99
C ASN A 153 19.96 9.98 -25.62
N LEU A 154 19.95 10.91 -24.67
CA LEU A 154 19.35 10.77 -23.35
C LEU A 154 18.09 11.64 -23.27
N TYR A 155 16.94 11.00 -23.05
CA TYR A 155 15.65 11.66 -22.94
C TYR A 155 15.20 11.68 -21.48
N LEU A 156 14.75 12.85 -21.00
CA LEU A 156 14.14 12.97 -19.68
C LEU A 156 12.65 13.26 -19.87
N ARG A 157 11.77 12.51 -19.20
CA ARG A 157 10.31 12.60 -19.38
C ARG A 157 9.57 12.57 -18.05
N GLY A 158 8.56 13.40 -17.91
CA GLY A 158 7.57 13.29 -16.84
C GLY A 158 6.51 12.23 -17.14
N ALA A 159 6.00 11.58 -16.09
CA ALA A 159 4.95 10.57 -16.18
C ALA A 159 3.64 11.11 -16.76
N GLY A 160 3.36 12.40 -16.54
CA GLY A 160 2.15 13.08 -17.02
C GLY A 160 2.11 13.39 -18.52
N SER A 161 3.13 12.98 -19.31
CA SER A 161 3.16 13.19 -20.77
C SER A 161 3.20 11.85 -21.54
N PRO A 162 2.07 11.11 -21.63
CA PRO A 162 2.03 9.80 -22.29
C PRO A 162 2.50 9.79 -23.74
N SER A 163 2.13 10.81 -24.53
CA SER A 163 2.57 10.96 -25.91
C SER A 163 4.09 11.03 -26.03
N LYS A 164 4.77 11.69 -25.08
CA LYS A 164 6.24 11.77 -25.05
C LYS A 164 6.87 10.45 -24.62
N LEU A 165 6.26 9.72 -23.67
CA LEU A 165 6.71 8.39 -23.24
C LEU A 165 6.59 7.35 -24.36
N ALA A 166 5.54 7.44 -25.18
CA ALA A 166 5.28 6.51 -26.27
C ALA A 166 6.11 6.78 -27.55
N SER A 167 6.88 7.87 -27.62
CA SER A 167 7.39 8.39 -28.90
C SER A 167 8.70 7.80 -29.43
N LYS A 168 9.55 7.18 -28.59
CA LYS A 168 10.92 6.77 -28.97
C LYS A 168 11.19 5.33 -28.60
N SER A 169 11.98 4.62 -29.42
CA SER A 169 12.55 3.31 -29.04
C SER A 169 13.74 3.52 -28.10
N ILE A 170 13.76 2.81 -26.98
CA ILE A 170 14.72 3.02 -25.88
C ILE A 170 15.35 1.68 -25.48
N LYS A 171 16.68 1.63 -25.38
CA LYS A 171 17.39 0.44 -24.90
C LYS A 171 17.51 0.42 -23.39
N TYR A 172 17.90 1.55 -22.80
CA TYR A 172 18.09 1.70 -21.35
C TYR A 172 17.02 2.61 -20.78
N LEU A 173 16.19 2.09 -19.88
CA LEU A 173 15.07 2.80 -19.28
C LEU A 173 15.27 2.88 -17.77
N PHE A 174 15.17 4.09 -17.24
CA PHE A 174 15.33 4.36 -15.81
C PHE A 174 14.06 5.00 -15.27
N PHE A 175 13.60 4.55 -14.11
CA PHE A 175 12.55 5.21 -13.34
C PHE A 175 13.14 5.59 -11.98
N ASP A 176 13.22 6.90 -11.73
CA ASP A 176 13.56 7.43 -10.42
C ASP A 176 12.27 7.82 -9.71
N GLU A 177 12.11 7.38 -8.46
CA GLU A 177 10.91 7.57 -7.64
C GLU A 177 9.64 6.99 -8.31
N ILE A 178 9.71 5.73 -8.77
CA ILE A 178 8.63 5.05 -9.51
C ILE A 178 7.28 5.00 -8.76
N ASP A 179 7.28 4.93 -7.42
CA ASP A 179 6.03 4.90 -6.64
C ASP A 179 5.31 6.24 -6.61
N LYS A 180 6.01 7.33 -6.98
CA LYS A 180 5.42 8.67 -7.12
C LYS A 180 4.87 8.92 -8.52
N LEU A 181 4.98 7.96 -9.44
CA LEU A 181 4.31 8.05 -10.73
C LEU A 181 2.81 7.84 -10.52
N GLY A 182 1.99 8.63 -11.20
CA GLY A 182 0.55 8.41 -11.21
C GLY A 182 0.19 7.00 -11.70
N GLY A 183 -0.95 6.48 -11.24
CA GLY A 183 -1.54 5.25 -11.74
C GLY A 183 -1.98 5.35 -13.21
N ALA A 184 -2.57 4.28 -13.74
CA ALA A 184 -3.22 4.33 -15.04
C ALA A 184 -4.31 5.41 -15.05
N SER A 185 -4.39 6.17 -16.15
CA SER A 185 -5.50 7.11 -16.33
C SER A 185 -6.71 6.37 -16.91
N LYS A 186 -7.93 6.91 -16.78
CA LYS A 186 -9.13 6.32 -17.38
C LYS A 186 -9.05 6.11 -18.91
N LYS A 187 -8.08 6.72 -19.60
CA LYS A 187 -7.96 6.70 -21.07
C LYS A 187 -6.74 5.96 -21.59
N GLU A 188 -5.71 5.74 -20.77
CA GLU A 188 -4.42 5.20 -21.22
C GLU A 188 -3.75 4.34 -20.15
N ALA A 189 -2.91 3.41 -20.59
CA ALA A 189 -2.12 2.53 -19.74
C ALA A 189 -1.21 3.31 -18.78
N SER A 190 -0.72 2.65 -17.74
CA SER A 190 0.18 3.27 -16.76
C SER A 190 1.45 3.85 -17.42
N PRO A 191 2.02 4.95 -16.88
CA PRO A 191 3.27 5.52 -17.37
C PRO A 191 4.42 4.51 -17.42
N TYR A 192 4.46 3.60 -16.44
CA TYR A 192 5.42 2.49 -16.41
C TYR A 192 5.27 1.59 -17.65
N ASN A 193 4.06 1.12 -17.94
CA ASN A 193 3.82 0.22 -19.08
C ASN A 193 4.09 0.91 -20.41
N LEU A 194 3.64 2.15 -20.60
CA LEU A 194 3.87 2.93 -21.82
C LEU A 194 5.37 3.09 -22.13
N ALA A 195 6.17 3.41 -21.11
CA ALA A 195 7.61 3.53 -21.25
C ALA A 195 8.28 2.16 -21.42
N LYS A 196 7.85 1.12 -20.69
CA LYS A 196 8.38 -0.25 -20.82
C LYS A 196 8.18 -0.81 -22.23
N GLU A 197 7.06 -0.54 -22.88
CA GLU A 197 6.81 -0.94 -24.28
C GLU A 197 7.85 -0.39 -25.27
N ARG A 198 8.45 0.77 -24.97
CA ARG A 198 9.48 1.37 -25.84
C ARG A 198 10.77 0.58 -25.89
N THR A 199 10.94 -0.36 -24.97
CA THR A 199 12.10 -1.26 -24.90
C THR A 199 11.92 -2.53 -25.74
N ARG A 200 10.73 -2.77 -26.33
CA ARG A 200 10.41 -4.02 -27.04
C ARG A 200 11.35 -4.32 -28.20
N THR A 201 11.81 -3.30 -28.92
CA THR A 201 12.75 -3.43 -30.05
C THR A 201 14.13 -3.94 -29.61
N PHE A 202 14.50 -3.81 -28.33
CA PHE A 202 15.75 -4.28 -27.74
C PHE A 202 15.55 -5.55 -26.90
N THR A 203 14.87 -6.55 -27.45
CA THR A 203 14.33 -7.72 -26.73
C THR A 203 15.32 -8.40 -25.78
N PHE A 204 16.57 -8.60 -26.20
CA PHE A 204 17.59 -9.32 -25.42
C PHE A 204 18.59 -8.41 -24.70
N SER A 205 18.67 -7.13 -25.06
CA SER A 205 19.73 -6.24 -24.59
C SER A 205 19.24 -5.00 -23.85
N LYS A 206 17.93 -4.87 -23.66
CA LYS A 206 17.34 -3.81 -22.85
C LYS A 206 17.74 -3.93 -21.39
N LYS A 207 17.83 -2.79 -20.70
CA LYS A 207 17.90 -2.73 -19.23
C LYS A 207 16.87 -1.75 -18.72
N ILE A 208 16.13 -2.16 -17.72
CA ILE A 208 15.16 -1.34 -16.99
C ILE A 208 15.63 -1.28 -15.55
N PHE A 209 15.89 -0.08 -15.05
CA PHE A 209 16.21 0.13 -13.64
C PHE A 209 15.11 0.96 -12.99
N THR A 210 14.56 0.48 -11.89
CA THR A 210 13.51 1.13 -11.11
C THR A 210 14.00 1.34 -9.69
N THR A 211 13.78 2.53 -9.13
CA THR A 211 14.07 2.78 -7.71
C THR A 211 13.06 3.72 -7.09
N SER A 212 12.67 3.46 -5.84
CA SER A 212 11.79 4.34 -5.07
C SER A 212 11.75 3.92 -3.60
N THR A 213 11.27 4.82 -2.75
CA THR A 213 10.63 4.44 -1.48
C THR A 213 9.28 3.79 -1.78
N PRO A 214 8.95 2.62 -1.19
CA PRO A 214 7.64 2.03 -1.32
C PRO A 214 6.60 2.85 -0.56
N THR A 215 5.36 2.83 -1.05
CA THR A 215 4.22 3.51 -0.43
C THR A 215 3.19 2.51 0.07
N LEU A 216 2.59 1.74 -0.84
CA LEU A 216 1.63 0.68 -0.57
C LEU A 216 2.10 -0.61 -1.23
N LYS A 217 1.64 -1.76 -0.74
CA LYS A 217 1.96 -3.07 -1.34
C LYS A 217 1.53 -3.16 -2.81
N THR A 218 0.42 -2.51 -3.14
CA THR A 218 -0.18 -2.48 -4.48
C THR A 218 0.48 -1.49 -5.44
N ASN A 219 1.51 -0.75 -5.01
CA ASN A 219 2.20 0.23 -5.86
C ASN A 219 3.45 -0.38 -6.54
N TYR A 220 3.97 0.30 -7.56
CA TYR A 220 4.92 -0.24 -8.53
C TYR A 220 6.16 -0.88 -7.92
N VAL A 221 6.93 -0.18 -7.09
CA VAL A 221 8.25 -0.62 -6.62
C VAL A 221 8.14 -1.89 -5.78
N TRP A 222 7.07 -2.02 -5.00
CA TRP A 222 6.83 -3.19 -4.16
C TRP A 222 6.28 -4.37 -4.99
N MET A 223 5.32 -4.12 -5.88
CA MET A 223 4.86 -5.17 -6.80
C MET A 223 5.99 -5.71 -7.68
N LEU A 224 6.90 -4.85 -8.16
CA LEU A 224 8.08 -5.27 -8.92
C LEU A 224 9.09 -6.04 -8.05
N HIS A 225 9.10 -5.81 -6.73
CA HIS A 225 9.91 -6.58 -5.80
C HIS A 225 9.34 -7.99 -5.61
N GLU A 226 8.05 -8.09 -5.29
CA GLU A 226 7.39 -9.37 -5.05
C GLU A 226 7.38 -10.25 -6.30
N ASN A 227 7.17 -9.66 -7.48
CA ASN A 227 7.14 -10.38 -8.77
C ASN A 227 8.52 -10.60 -9.41
N ALA A 228 9.62 -10.25 -8.74
CA ALA A 228 10.95 -10.48 -9.28
C ALA A 228 11.31 -11.97 -9.31
N ASP A 229 12.06 -12.40 -10.34
CA ASP A 229 12.59 -13.76 -10.45
C ASP A 229 13.54 -14.09 -9.29
N GLU A 230 14.24 -13.06 -8.80
CA GLU A 230 15.18 -13.14 -7.70
C GLU A 230 15.07 -11.90 -6.81
N GLN A 231 14.82 -12.14 -5.52
CA GLN A 231 14.83 -11.10 -4.48
C GLN A 231 16.11 -11.24 -3.66
N ARG A 232 16.78 -10.11 -3.43
CA ARG A 232 18.04 -10.06 -2.68
C ARG A 232 17.93 -9.10 -1.51
N GLN A 233 18.55 -9.51 -0.41
CA GLN A 233 18.78 -8.70 0.78
C GLN A 233 20.28 -8.58 1.04
N TYR A 234 20.67 -7.49 1.71
CA TYR A 234 22.06 -7.22 2.02
C TYR A 234 22.42 -7.84 3.37
N PHE A 235 23.26 -8.87 3.37
CA PHE A 235 23.68 -9.56 4.58
C PHE A 235 25.00 -8.97 5.08
N VAL A 236 25.13 -8.88 6.41
CA VAL A 236 26.36 -8.44 7.09
C VAL A 236 26.78 -9.51 8.10
N GLN A 237 28.08 -9.63 8.38
CA GLN A 237 28.55 -10.55 9.41
C GLN A 237 28.51 -9.88 10.79
N CYS A 238 27.93 -10.56 11.78
CA CYS A 238 28.02 -10.12 13.16
C CYS A 238 29.50 -10.07 13.61
N PRO A 239 29.97 -8.98 14.24
CA PRO A 239 31.38 -8.84 14.65
C PRO A 239 31.77 -9.74 15.82
N ARG A 240 30.80 -10.42 16.45
CA ARG A 240 31.00 -11.28 17.63
C ARG A 240 30.93 -12.74 17.26
N CYS A 241 29.80 -13.19 16.72
CA CYS A 241 29.59 -14.60 16.37
C CYS A 241 29.94 -14.95 14.92
N GLY A 242 30.24 -13.97 14.05
CA GLY A 242 30.59 -14.19 12.64
C GLY A 242 29.45 -14.66 11.74
N LYS A 243 28.26 -14.92 12.30
CA LYS A 243 27.08 -15.34 11.52
C LYS A 243 26.56 -14.21 10.63
N TRP A 244 25.99 -14.59 9.50
CA TRP A 244 25.41 -13.68 8.53
C TRP A 244 23.99 -13.29 8.94
N ILE A 245 23.77 -11.99 9.08
CA ILE A 245 22.53 -11.41 9.57
C ILE A 245 22.04 -10.31 8.63
N THR A 246 20.73 -10.06 8.66
CA THR A 246 20.10 -8.86 8.11
C THR A 246 19.67 -7.93 9.25
N LEU A 247 19.73 -6.63 9.01
CA LEU A 247 19.40 -5.61 10.00
C LEU A 247 17.89 -5.32 9.99
N PHE A 248 17.23 -5.56 11.13
CA PHE A 248 15.81 -5.26 11.33
C PHE A 248 15.62 -4.25 12.45
N PHE A 249 14.63 -3.37 12.32
CA PHE A 249 14.34 -2.35 13.32
C PHE A 249 14.00 -2.94 14.70
N LYS A 250 13.29 -4.08 14.74
CA LYS A 250 12.94 -4.79 15.99
C LYS A 250 14.14 -5.20 16.87
N GLN A 251 15.34 -5.25 16.28
CA GLN A 251 16.56 -5.58 17.00
C GLN A 251 17.23 -4.37 17.67
N ILE A 252 16.74 -3.15 17.41
CA ILE A 252 17.17 -1.96 18.13
C ILE A 252 16.40 -1.88 19.44
N ILE A 253 17.09 -2.10 20.54
CA ILE A 253 16.54 -2.04 21.89
C ILE A 253 16.86 -0.68 22.49
N PHE A 254 15.86 -0.05 23.08
CA PHE A 254 15.97 1.23 23.78
C PHE A 254 15.10 1.21 25.04
N PRO A 255 15.42 2.01 26.07
CA PRO A 255 14.66 2.03 27.32
C PRO A 255 13.18 2.34 27.10
N SER A 256 12.33 1.68 27.91
CA SER A 256 10.87 1.85 27.89
C SER A 256 10.35 2.78 28.99
N GLU A 257 11.24 3.35 29.82
CA GLU A 257 10.86 4.16 30.96
C GLU A 257 10.08 5.43 30.55
N GLU A 258 8.91 5.62 31.14
CA GLU A 258 8.03 6.77 30.86
C GLU A 258 8.60 8.10 31.37
N ASN A 259 9.54 8.05 32.31
CA ASN A 259 10.17 9.24 32.91
C ASN A 259 11.34 9.82 32.09
N MET A 260 11.75 9.15 31.01
CA MET A 260 12.85 9.62 30.16
C MET A 260 12.33 10.34 28.91
N SER A 261 12.98 11.43 28.55
CA SER A 261 12.69 12.14 27.30
C SER A 261 12.93 11.23 26.08
N PRO A 262 12.21 11.41 24.95
CA PRO A 262 12.45 10.64 23.73
C PRO A 262 13.91 10.70 23.25
N THR A 263 14.57 11.84 23.46
CA THR A 263 15.99 12.04 23.13
C THR A 263 16.92 11.23 24.01
N ASP A 264 16.64 11.11 25.31
CA ASP A 264 17.51 10.34 26.21
C ASP A 264 17.31 8.83 26.01
N ARG A 265 16.08 8.41 25.71
CA ARG A 265 15.79 7.03 25.29
C ARG A 265 16.52 6.65 24.00
N ALA A 266 16.57 7.56 23.04
CA ALA A 266 17.25 7.33 21.76
C ALA A 266 18.77 7.19 21.91
N LYS A 267 19.41 7.97 22.81
CA LYS A 267 20.86 7.87 23.07
C LYS A 267 21.30 6.51 23.60
N GLU A 268 20.42 5.82 24.33
CA GLU A 268 20.67 4.49 24.87
C GLU A 268 20.29 3.36 23.89
N ALA A 269 19.93 3.69 22.65
CA ALA A 269 19.59 2.70 21.64
C ALA A 269 20.79 1.82 21.26
N VAL A 270 20.61 0.50 21.35
CA VAL A 270 21.62 -0.50 20.96
C VAL A 270 21.01 -1.52 20.01
N TYR A 271 21.77 -1.93 18.99
CA TYR A 271 21.36 -3.02 18.11
C TYR A 271 21.80 -4.36 18.68
N LEU A 272 20.88 -5.29 18.94
CA LEU A 272 21.17 -6.64 19.39
C LEU A 272 21.19 -7.64 18.24
N CYS A 273 22.27 -8.40 18.10
CA CYS A 273 22.35 -9.46 17.11
C CYS A 273 21.29 -10.53 17.37
N GLN A 274 20.49 -10.86 16.35
CA GLN A 274 19.45 -11.89 16.43
C GLN A 274 19.99 -13.32 16.68
N GLU A 275 21.29 -13.56 16.49
CA GLU A 275 21.88 -14.89 16.60
C GLU A 275 22.60 -15.15 17.93
N CYS A 276 23.24 -14.12 18.51
CA CYS A 276 24.02 -14.25 19.74
C CYS A 276 23.58 -13.30 20.86
N GLY A 277 22.65 -12.37 20.59
CA GLY A 277 22.16 -11.40 21.56
C GLY A 277 23.15 -10.28 21.91
N GLU A 278 24.36 -10.27 21.34
CA GLU A 278 25.36 -9.25 21.64
C GLU A 278 25.10 -7.92 20.91
N GLN A 279 25.55 -6.83 21.53
CA GLN A 279 25.39 -5.46 21.02
C GLN A 279 26.33 -5.15 19.84
N ILE A 280 25.80 -4.44 18.85
CA ILE A 280 26.54 -3.89 17.71
C ILE A 280 26.51 -2.37 17.78
N SER A 281 27.67 -1.75 17.98
CA SER A 281 27.81 -0.29 18.02
C SER A 281 27.74 0.34 16.62
N ASP A 282 27.46 1.66 16.54
CA ASP A 282 27.49 2.42 15.28
C ASP A 282 28.87 2.41 14.58
N LYS A 283 29.96 2.27 15.34
CA LYS A 283 31.31 2.14 14.77
C LYS A 283 31.47 0.80 14.05
N GLU A 284 30.98 -0.27 14.65
CA GLU A 284 31.04 -1.63 14.10
C GLU A 284 30.08 -1.80 12.94
N LYS A 285 28.89 -1.19 13.02
CA LYS A 285 27.89 -1.09 11.94
C LYS A 285 28.55 -0.75 10.60
N TYR A 286 29.41 0.26 10.58
CA TYR A 286 30.11 0.64 9.34
C TYR A 286 31.01 -0.48 8.80
N GLN A 287 31.79 -1.11 9.66
CA GLN A 287 32.74 -2.15 9.27
C GLN A 287 32.02 -3.39 8.72
N ILE A 288 30.88 -3.76 9.33
CA ILE A 288 30.12 -4.93 8.89
C ILE A 288 29.37 -4.66 7.58
N ILE A 289 28.89 -3.42 7.35
CA ILE A 289 28.26 -3.01 6.09
C ILE A 289 29.28 -3.03 4.93
N GLN A 290 30.52 -2.62 5.17
CA GLN A 290 31.59 -2.69 4.17
C GLN A 290 31.95 -4.11 3.74
N LYS A 291 31.81 -5.07 4.64
CA LYS A 291 32.04 -6.49 4.37
C LYS A 291 30.76 -7.25 3.99
N GLY A 292 29.65 -6.53 3.86
CA GLY A 292 28.36 -7.11 3.54
C GLY A 292 28.28 -7.56 2.08
N GLU A 293 27.30 -8.41 1.80
CA GLU A 293 27.06 -8.92 0.45
C GLU A 293 25.57 -9.13 0.18
N TRP A 294 25.18 -8.96 -1.07
CA TRP A 294 23.83 -9.28 -1.51
C TRP A 294 23.66 -10.78 -1.66
N ARG A 295 22.66 -11.34 -0.96
CA ARG A 295 22.28 -12.74 -1.10
C ARG A 295 20.83 -12.88 -1.53
N THR A 296 20.59 -13.90 -2.33
CA THR A 296 19.26 -14.31 -2.74
C THR A 296 18.47 -14.83 -1.55
N THR A 297 17.34 -14.22 -1.25
CA THR A 297 16.41 -14.67 -0.20
C THR A 297 15.24 -15.43 -0.78
N ASN A 298 14.79 -15.05 -1.97
CA ASN A 298 13.74 -15.74 -2.70
C ASN A 298 14.12 -15.84 -4.18
N LYS A 299 13.83 -16.99 -4.79
CA LYS A 299 14.06 -17.24 -6.20
C LYS A 299 12.89 -18.06 -6.77
N THR A 300 12.13 -17.44 -7.66
CA THR A 300 10.93 -18.03 -8.25
C THR A 300 11.19 -18.67 -9.61
N CYS A 301 12.30 -18.32 -10.27
CA CYS A 301 12.65 -18.83 -11.60
C CYS A 301 13.53 -20.11 -11.58
N SER A 302 13.29 -20.99 -12.56
CA SER A 302 14.18 -22.10 -12.89
C SER A 302 15.26 -21.62 -13.89
N GLY A 303 16.47 -21.35 -13.39
CA GLY A 303 17.62 -20.94 -14.21
C GLY A 303 18.22 -19.58 -13.84
N ARG A 304 18.62 -18.79 -14.86
CA ARG A 304 19.15 -17.43 -14.67
C ARG A 304 18.01 -16.42 -14.60
N ALA A 305 18.02 -15.58 -13.58
CA ALA A 305 17.02 -14.54 -13.37
C ALA A 305 17.06 -13.48 -14.48
N ARG A 306 15.88 -13.08 -14.96
CA ARG A 306 15.70 -11.95 -15.88
C ARG A 306 15.35 -10.67 -15.11
N SER A 307 14.67 -10.79 -13.97
CA SER A 307 14.38 -9.67 -13.06
C SER A 307 15.03 -9.90 -11.70
N VAL A 308 15.79 -8.92 -11.21
CA VAL A 308 16.43 -8.97 -9.89
C VAL A 308 15.95 -7.77 -9.09
N SER A 309 15.42 -8.02 -7.90
CA SER A 309 15.03 -6.95 -6.97
C SER A 309 15.88 -6.95 -5.72
N PHE A 310 16.29 -5.76 -5.33
CA PHE A 310 17.06 -5.45 -4.15
C PHE A 310 16.18 -4.71 -3.15
N TRP A 311 16.24 -5.12 -1.88
CA TRP A 311 15.60 -4.42 -0.78
C TRP A 311 16.62 -4.08 0.30
N LEU A 312 16.57 -2.83 0.76
CA LEU A 312 17.43 -2.29 1.81
C LEU A 312 16.60 -1.33 2.65
N ASN A 313 16.85 -1.26 3.94
CA ASN A 313 16.27 -0.26 4.85
C ASN A 313 17.33 0.77 5.31
N ALA A 314 16.91 1.79 6.03
CA ALA A 314 17.76 2.88 6.50
C ALA A 314 18.82 2.44 7.52
N LEU A 315 18.68 1.26 8.14
CA LEU A 315 19.65 0.75 9.10
C LEU A 315 20.99 0.46 8.42
N TYR A 316 21.05 0.27 7.10
CA TYR A 316 22.31 0.12 6.36
C TYR A 316 22.93 1.46 5.93
N SER A 317 22.27 2.59 6.21
CA SER A 317 22.81 3.91 5.87
C SER A 317 24.04 4.22 6.71
N ARG A 318 25.11 4.69 6.04
CA ARG A 318 26.31 5.25 6.67
C ARG A 318 26.00 6.52 7.46
N PHE A 319 24.95 7.23 7.07
CA PHE A 319 24.64 8.59 7.52
C PHE A 319 23.69 8.63 8.72
N LEU A 320 23.22 7.46 9.18
CA LEU A 320 22.27 7.36 10.26
C LEU A 320 22.84 6.54 11.40
N THR A 321 22.73 7.03 12.62
CA THR A 321 23.04 6.27 13.84
C THR A 321 21.82 5.48 14.32
N TRP A 322 22.02 4.54 15.26
CA TRP A 322 20.90 3.89 15.95
C TRP A 322 20.03 4.90 16.71
N GLU A 323 20.65 5.90 17.34
CA GLU A 323 19.97 6.99 18.03
C GLU A 323 19.03 7.77 17.10
N GLU A 324 19.51 8.21 15.93
CA GLU A 324 18.68 8.99 14.99
C GLU A 324 17.48 8.20 14.48
N ILE A 325 17.65 6.91 14.21
CA ILE A 325 16.56 6.02 13.77
C ILE A 325 15.51 5.86 14.88
N VAL A 326 15.94 5.68 16.13
CA VAL A 326 15.01 5.55 17.27
C VAL A 326 14.33 6.88 17.59
N LEU A 327 15.04 8.00 17.48
CA LEU A 327 14.46 9.32 17.70
C LEU A 327 13.34 9.61 16.69
N GLU A 328 13.55 9.31 15.42
CA GLU A 328 12.51 9.43 14.40
C GLU A 328 11.33 8.49 14.68
N PHE A 329 11.60 7.24 15.09
CA PHE A 329 10.53 6.31 15.46
C PHE A 329 9.71 6.83 16.65
N LEU A 330 10.36 7.28 17.72
CA LEU A 330 9.69 7.79 18.93
C LEU A 330 8.91 9.08 18.67
N SER A 331 9.33 9.92 17.72
CA SER A 331 8.62 11.13 17.34
C SER A 331 7.45 10.88 16.38
N SER A 332 7.42 9.71 15.72
CA SER A 332 6.42 9.33 14.72
C SER A 332 5.41 8.29 15.21
N LYS A 333 5.73 7.47 16.21
CA LYS A 333 4.91 6.33 16.66
C LYS A 333 3.44 6.66 17.01
N ASP A 334 3.19 7.87 17.53
CA ASP A 334 1.86 8.27 18.02
C ASP A 334 1.02 8.97 16.92
N ASP A 335 1.62 9.33 15.79
CA ASP A 335 0.98 9.97 14.65
C ASP A 335 0.93 8.99 13.45
N PRO A 336 -0.26 8.56 13.00
CA PRO A 336 -0.37 7.58 11.92
C PRO A 336 0.29 8.00 10.60
N GLU A 337 0.23 9.29 10.24
CA GLU A 337 0.83 9.78 8.99
C GLU A 337 2.36 9.83 9.11
N ARG A 338 2.87 10.24 10.28
CA ARG A 338 4.32 10.21 10.52
C ARG A 338 4.85 8.80 10.62
N LEU A 339 4.13 7.89 11.27
CA LEU A 339 4.51 6.48 11.36
C LEU A 339 4.49 5.83 9.97
N GLN A 340 3.51 6.18 9.13
CA GLN A 340 3.52 5.78 7.72
C GLN A 340 4.78 6.26 7.00
N ASN A 341 5.15 7.53 7.16
CA ASN A 341 6.38 8.05 6.58
C ASN A 341 7.62 7.33 7.12
N PHE A 342 7.67 6.99 8.41
CA PHE A 342 8.77 6.21 8.98
C PHE A 342 8.88 4.83 8.31
N VAL A 343 7.79 4.06 8.24
CA VAL A 343 7.78 2.73 7.61
C VAL A 343 8.18 2.80 6.13
N ASN A 344 7.59 3.73 5.37
CA ASN A 344 7.85 3.88 3.95
C ASN A 344 9.24 4.44 3.63
N SER A 345 9.63 5.53 4.27
CA SER A 345 10.84 6.28 3.94
C SER A 345 12.08 5.80 4.66
N TRP A 346 11.96 5.18 5.85
CA TRP A 346 13.09 4.67 6.63
C TRP A 346 13.20 3.15 6.57
N LEU A 347 12.13 2.42 6.82
CA LEU A 347 12.18 0.95 6.76
C LEU A 347 12.16 0.43 5.32
N ALA A 348 11.76 1.27 4.36
CA ALA A 348 11.56 0.88 2.97
C ALA A 348 10.56 -0.29 2.87
N GLU A 349 9.53 -0.25 3.70
CA GLU A 349 8.46 -1.23 3.74
C GLU A 349 7.16 -0.56 3.28
N PRO A 350 6.28 -1.30 2.57
CA PRO A 350 5.00 -0.77 2.17
C PRO A 350 4.13 -0.56 3.40
N TRP A 351 3.39 0.54 3.40
CA TRP A 351 2.48 0.81 4.50
C TRP A 351 1.24 -0.06 4.34
N GLU A 352 0.87 -0.69 5.44
CA GLU A 352 -0.40 -1.38 5.57
C GLU A 352 -1.19 -0.65 6.64
N ASN A 353 -2.40 -0.19 6.31
CA ASN A 353 -3.26 0.48 7.28
C ASN A 353 -3.70 -0.52 8.35
N THR A 354 -2.90 -0.67 9.42
CA THR A 354 -3.18 -1.59 10.53
C THR A 354 -4.45 -1.21 11.29
N LYS A 355 -4.87 0.08 11.25
CA LYS A 355 -6.03 0.58 12.01
C LYS A 355 -7.37 -0.02 11.57
N LEU A 356 -7.50 -0.54 10.36
CA LEU A 356 -8.73 -1.14 9.81
C LEU A 356 -8.41 -2.40 9.00
N LYS A 357 -7.41 -3.19 9.44
CA LYS A 357 -7.21 -4.51 8.84
C LYS A 357 -8.35 -5.40 9.29
N THR A 358 -9.18 -5.79 8.35
CA THR A 358 -10.02 -6.97 8.44
C THR A 358 -9.31 -8.07 7.64
N SER A 359 -8.93 -9.14 8.33
CA SER A 359 -8.39 -10.36 7.73
C SER A 359 -9.38 -11.48 7.92
N GLU A 360 -9.27 -12.50 7.08
CA GLU A 360 -10.05 -13.72 7.14
C GLU A 360 -9.91 -14.35 8.54
N ASP A 361 -8.68 -14.40 9.07
CA ASP A 361 -8.39 -14.86 10.44
C ASP A 361 -9.17 -14.07 11.51
N LEU A 362 -9.32 -12.75 11.34
CA LEU A 362 -10.06 -11.89 12.28
C LEU A 362 -11.56 -12.23 12.29
N VAL A 363 -12.13 -12.55 11.12
CA VAL A 363 -13.52 -13.01 11.01
C VAL A 363 -13.69 -14.37 11.69
N MET A 364 -12.73 -15.27 11.52
CA MET A 364 -12.76 -16.58 12.19
C MET A 364 -12.62 -16.46 13.72
N GLU A 365 -11.84 -15.50 14.23
CA GLU A 365 -11.77 -15.18 15.66
C GLU A 365 -13.07 -14.56 16.21
N CYS A 366 -13.94 -14.04 15.35
CA CYS A 366 -15.24 -13.48 15.69
C CYS A 366 -16.37 -14.54 15.78
N GLN A 367 -16.05 -15.83 15.63
CA GLN A 367 -17.00 -16.93 15.81
C GLN A 367 -17.45 -17.07 17.27
N THR A 368 -18.75 -17.27 17.44
CA THR A 368 -19.39 -17.49 18.74
C THR A 368 -19.77 -18.96 18.92
N GLU A 369 -20.42 -19.30 20.02
CA GLU A 369 -20.94 -20.63 20.36
C GLU A 369 -22.31 -20.96 19.74
N TYR A 370 -22.91 -20.02 19.00
CA TYR A 370 -24.23 -20.21 18.39
C TYR A 370 -24.09 -20.79 16.99
N GLU A 371 -24.94 -21.75 16.64
CA GLU A 371 -24.94 -22.41 15.33
C GLU A 371 -25.61 -21.53 14.25
N GLU A 372 -25.48 -21.94 12.99
CA GLU A 372 -26.21 -21.31 11.89
C GLU A 372 -27.73 -21.39 12.12
N LEU A 373 -28.47 -20.34 11.73
CA LEU A 373 -29.93 -20.20 11.92
C LEU A 373 -30.38 -20.02 13.39
N GLU A 374 -29.46 -20.05 14.34
CA GLU A 374 -29.74 -19.86 15.76
C GLU A 374 -29.69 -18.37 16.15
N VAL A 375 -30.75 -17.87 16.78
CA VAL A 375 -30.81 -16.49 17.27
C VAL A 375 -30.18 -16.40 18.66
N PRO A 376 -29.20 -15.51 18.89
CA PRO A 376 -28.62 -15.34 20.23
C PRO A 376 -29.65 -14.87 21.26
N ASP A 377 -29.50 -15.32 22.51
CA ASP A 377 -30.47 -14.98 23.57
C ASP A 377 -30.55 -13.47 23.85
N TRP A 378 -29.43 -12.75 23.68
CA TRP A 378 -29.33 -11.30 23.83
C TRP A 378 -29.90 -10.51 22.65
N ALA A 379 -30.23 -11.16 21.53
CA ALA A 379 -30.74 -10.49 20.35
C ALA A 379 -32.16 -9.97 20.59
N LYS A 380 -32.40 -8.72 20.17
CA LYS A 380 -33.67 -8.01 20.32
C LYS A 380 -34.41 -7.84 18.99
N LEU A 381 -33.70 -7.88 17.87
CA LEU A 381 -34.27 -7.81 16.52
C LEU A 381 -33.35 -8.45 15.49
N LEU A 382 -33.92 -8.72 14.32
CA LEU A 382 -33.21 -9.24 13.15
C LEU A 382 -33.35 -8.26 11.98
N THR A 383 -32.25 -8.03 11.26
CA THR A 383 -32.29 -7.30 9.98
C THR A 383 -31.62 -8.09 8.87
N GLY A 384 -32.01 -7.77 7.63
CA GLY A 384 -31.50 -8.40 6.42
C GLY A 384 -30.77 -7.43 5.49
N GLY A 385 -29.84 -7.96 4.70
CA GLY A 385 -29.26 -7.27 3.57
C GLY A 385 -29.35 -8.15 2.33
N ILE A 386 -29.77 -7.57 1.20
CA ILE A 386 -29.96 -8.28 -0.07
C ILE A 386 -29.21 -7.53 -1.18
N ASP A 387 -28.29 -8.21 -1.85
CA ASP A 387 -27.51 -7.67 -2.97
C ASP A 387 -27.85 -8.44 -4.25
N VAL A 388 -28.38 -7.74 -5.25
CA VAL A 388 -28.91 -8.33 -6.49
C VAL A 388 -27.83 -8.28 -7.57
N GLN A 389 -27.47 -9.43 -8.13
CA GLN A 389 -26.51 -9.57 -9.23
C GLN A 389 -27.19 -10.19 -10.46
N GLU A 390 -26.51 -10.19 -11.61
CA GLU A 390 -27.07 -10.69 -12.88
C GLU A 390 -27.58 -12.15 -12.80
N ASN A 391 -26.88 -13.01 -12.05
CA ASN A 391 -27.13 -14.46 -12.04
C ASN A 391 -27.56 -15.04 -10.67
N CYS A 392 -27.48 -14.26 -9.59
CA CYS A 392 -27.80 -14.71 -8.23
C CYS A 392 -28.09 -13.51 -7.31
N ILE A 393 -28.65 -13.79 -6.14
CA ILE A 393 -28.95 -12.80 -5.10
C ILE A 393 -28.21 -13.20 -3.83
N TYR A 394 -27.29 -12.36 -3.38
CA TYR A 394 -26.61 -12.57 -2.11
C TYR A 394 -27.47 -12.02 -0.98
N TRP A 395 -27.54 -12.74 0.13
CA TRP A 395 -28.30 -12.32 1.29
C TRP A 395 -27.57 -12.63 2.59
N THR A 396 -27.86 -11.80 3.59
CA THR A 396 -27.36 -11.95 4.96
C THR A 396 -28.45 -11.59 5.96
N ILE A 397 -28.55 -12.34 7.05
CA ILE A 397 -29.42 -12.06 8.20
C ILE A 397 -28.57 -11.89 9.45
N ARG A 398 -28.79 -10.77 10.16
CA ARG A 398 -28.00 -10.39 11.33
C ARG A 398 -28.89 -10.06 12.52
N ALA A 399 -28.55 -10.63 13.67
CA ALA A 399 -29.13 -10.30 14.96
C ALA A 399 -28.49 -9.04 15.54
N TRP A 400 -29.29 -8.23 16.23
CA TRP A 400 -28.83 -7.02 16.92
C TRP A 400 -29.31 -6.95 18.36
N GLY A 401 -28.44 -6.41 19.21
CA GLY A 401 -28.69 -6.14 20.62
C GLY A 401 -28.12 -4.79 21.02
N ASP A 402 -27.99 -4.59 22.33
CA ASP A 402 -27.56 -3.31 22.90
C ASP A 402 -26.19 -2.87 22.36
N PHE A 403 -25.98 -1.55 22.27
CA PHE A 403 -24.73 -0.94 21.77
C PHE A 403 -24.32 -1.35 20.34
N MET A 404 -25.29 -1.76 19.52
CA MET A 404 -25.08 -2.37 18.20
C MET A 404 -24.21 -3.63 18.28
N THR A 405 -24.37 -4.42 19.36
CA THR A 405 -23.86 -5.80 19.40
C THR A 405 -24.54 -6.56 18.28
N SER A 406 -23.78 -7.30 17.48
CA SER A 406 -24.34 -7.94 16.30
C SER A 406 -23.73 -9.30 16.00
N GLN A 407 -24.54 -10.19 15.46
CA GLN A 407 -24.10 -11.53 15.07
C GLN A 407 -24.75 -11.96 13.75
N ASN A 408 -23.93 -12.41 12.80
CA ASN A 408 -24.42 -13.08 11.60
C ASN A 408 -25.10 -14.40 12.01
N ILE A 409 -26.37 -14.57 11.67
CA ILE A 409 -27.13 -15.80 11.95
C ILE A 409 -27.09 -16.74 10.75
N ALA A 410 -27.21 -16.16 9.55
CA ALA A 410 -27.20 -16.90 8.30
C ALA A 410 -26.82 -15.98 7.14
N HIS A 411 -26.24 -16.57 6.11
CA HIS A 411 -25.97 -15.91 4.84
C HIS A 411 -25.98 -16.96 3.72
N GLY A 412 -26.15 -16.50 2.49
CA GLY A 412 -26.19 -17.43 1.36
C GLY A 412 -26.45 -16.74 0.03
N GLN A 413 -26.68 -17.58 -0.98
CA GLN A 413 -27.07 -17.15 -2.32
C GLN A 413 -28.46 -17.73 -2.63
N ALA A 414 -29.35 -16.89 -3.14
CA ALA A 414 -30.65 -17.27 -3.65
C ALA A 414 -30.65 -17.15 -5.19
N LEU A 415 -31.37 -18.05 -5.85
CA LEU A 415 -31.51 -18.07 -7.31
C LEU A 415 -32.64 -17.16 -7.80
N SER A 416 -33.60 -16.82 -6.94
CA SER A 416 -34.70 -15.90 -7.28
C SER A 416 -35.12 -15.02 -6.10
N MET A 417 -35.84 -13.93 -6.42
CA MET A 417 -36.42 -13.05 -5.39
C MET A 417 -37.48 -13.75 -4.54
N GLU A 418 -38.18 -14.76 -5.08
CA GLU A 418 -39.16 -15.54 -4.29
C GLU A 418 -38.47 -16.42 -3.25
N GLU A 419 -37.27 -16.93 -3.57
CA GLU A 419 -36.45 -17.66 -2.61
C GLU A 419 -35.93 -16.72 -1.51
N ALA A 420 -35.48 -15.52 -1.87
CA ALA A 420 -35.10 -14.50 -0.89
C ALA A 420 -36.27 -14.08 0.02
N GLU A 421 -37.48 -13.92 -0.52
CA GLU A 421 -38.70 -13.66 0.25
C GLU A 421 -38.99 -14.78 1.25
N ARG A 422 -38.89 -16.04 0.81
CA ARG A 422 -39.08 -17.20 1.69
C ARG A 422 -38.05 -17.21 2.82
N ILE A 423 -36.77 -16.98 2.52
CA ILE A 423 -35.69 -17.01 3.51
C ILE A 423 -35.88 -15.92 4.58
N MET A 424 -36.29 -14.72 4.16
CA MET A 424 -36.51 -13.60 5.07
C MET A 424 -37.80 -13.75 5.88
N GLY A 425 -38.81 -14.47 5.34
CA GLY A 425 -40.09 -14.72 5.98
C GLY A 425 -40.16 -15.92 6.94
N ILE A 426 -39.09 -16.72 7.06
CA ILE A 426 -39.05 -17.85 8.00
C ILE A 426 -38.77 -17.35 9.43
N PRO A 427 -39.45 -17.89 10.46
CA PRO A 427 -39.14 -17.56 11.85
C PRO A 427 -37.84 -18.23 12.32
N TYR A 428 -36.85 -17.42 12.69
CA TYR A 428 -35.60 -17.86 13.31
C TYR A 428 -35.77 -17.97 14.82
N ARG A 429 -35.23 -19.00 15.46
CA ARG A 429 -35.53 -19.29 16.88
C ARG A 429 -34.32 -19.12 17.79
N LYS A 430 -34.59 -18.63 19.00
CA LYS A 430 -33.66 -18.68 20.14
C LYS A 430 -33.63 -20.08 20.77
N ARG A 431 -32.65 -20.34 21.64
CA ARG A 431 -32.56 -21.58 22.44
C ARG A 431 -33.81 -21.84 23.28
N ASN A 432 -34.46 -20.78 23.76
CA ASN A 432 -35.70 -20.84 24.53
C ASN A 432 -36.96 -21.11 23.69
N GLY A 433 -36.85 -21.20 22.36
CA GLY A 433 -37.96 -21.44 21.42
C GLY A 433 -38.70 -20.19 20.94
N GLU A 434 -38.34 -18.99 21.40
CA GLU A 434 -38.90 -17.72 20.93
C GLU A 434 -38.50 -17.46 19.46
N GLY A 435 -39.50 -17.16 18.62
CA GLY A 435 -39.31 -16.94 17.18
C GLY A 435 -39.21 -15.45 16.83
N TYR A 436 -38.21 -15.10 16.02
CA TYR A 436 -37.98 -13.78 15.47
C TYR A 436 -38.09 -13.81 13.95
N LEU A 437 -38.71 -12.77 13.40
CA LEU A 437 -38.74 -12.51 11.96
C LEU A 437 -37.77 -11.38 11.63
N VAL A 438 -37.31 -11.35 10.38
CA VAL A 438 -36.55 -10.22 9.85
C VAL A 438 -37.44 -8.99 9.86
N SER A 439 -37.11 -8.01 10.69
CA SER A 439 -37.95 -6.82 10.92
C SER A 439 -37.82 -5.80 9.78
N LEU A 440 -36.61 -5.69 9.22
CA LEU A 440 -36.35 -4.86 8.07
C LEU A 440 -35.15 -5.41 7.29
N ALA A 441 -35.31 -5.53 5.97
CA ALA A 441 -34.24 -5.83 5.04
C ALA A 441 -34.04 -4.65 4.07
N LEU A 442 -32.80 -4.40 3.68
CA LEU A 442 -32.49 -3.44 2.61
C LEU A 442 -31.99 -4.19 1.38
N MET A 443 -32.56 -3.84 0.22
CA MET A 443 -32.27 -4.47 -1.06
C MET A 443 -31.62 -3.49 -2.04
N ASP A 444 -30.46 -3.83 -2.59
CA ASP A 444 -29.78 -2.92 -3.52
C ASP A 444 -30.59 -2.71 -4.81
N SER A 445 -30.74 -1.44 -5.17
CA SER A 445 -31.42 -0.99 -6.40
C SER A 445 -30.43 -0.56 -7.49
N GLY A 446 -29.14 -0.82 -7.29
CA GLY A 446 -28.06 -0.53 -8.24
C GLY A 446 -28.20 -1.25 -9.57
N ASP A 447 -28.67 -2.50 -9.53
CA ASP A 447 -28.93 -3.36 -10.69
C ASP A 447 -30.39 -3.82 -10.74
N GLN A 448 -30.88 -4.18 -11.94
CA GLN A 448 -32.25 -4.66 -12.19
C GLN A 448 -33.35 -3.83 -11.51
N THR A 449 -33.18 -2.50 -11.53
CA THR A 449 -33.89 -1.53 -10.68
C THR A 449 -35.42 -1.67 -10.71
N ASP A 450 -36.02 -1.93 -11.88
CA ASP A 450 -37.49 -2.01 -11.97
C ASP A 450 -38.05 -3.28 -11.29
N GLN A 451 -37.33 -4.43 -11.35
CA GLN A 451 -37.73 -5.65 -10.65
C GLN A 451 -37.59 -5.52 -9.14
N VAL A 452 -36.49 -4.91 -8.68
CA VAL A 452 -36.26 -4.62 -7.25
C VAL A 452 -37.36 -3.73 -6.70
N TYR A 453 -37.78 -2.71 -7.46
CA TYR A 453 -38.87 -1.84 -7.07
C TYR A 453 -40.22 -2.54 -7.02
N ASP A 454 -40.55 -3.37 -8.02
CA ASP A 454 -41.79 -4.14 -8.01
C ASP A 454 -41.85 -5.15 -6.84
N PHE A 455 -40.72 -5.76 -6.50
CA PHE A 455 -40.58 -6.64 -5.35
C PHE A 455 -40.76 -5.89 -4.03
N CYS A 456 -40.08 -4.76 -3.86
CA CYS A 456 -40.18 -3.94 -2.66
C CYS A 456 -41.59 -3.36 -2.47
N VAL A 457 -42.31 -3.01 -3.55
CA VAL A 457 -43.70 -2.53 -3.47
C VAL A 457 -44.65 -3.60 -2.93
N LYS A 458 -44.45 -4.87 -3.29
CA LYS A 458 -45.26 -5.98 -2.77
C LYS A 458 -44.94 -6.31 -1.30
N ASN A 459 -43.71 -6.05 -0.88
CA ASN A 459 -43.17 -6.48 0.41
C ASN A 459 -42.76 -5.31 1.34
N GLN A 460 -43.41 -4.13 1.20
CA GLN A 460 -43.03 -2.90 1.92
C GLN A 460 -43.06 -3.02 3.45
N GLU A 461 -43.75 -4.03 3.99
CA GLU A 461 -43.81 -4.31 5.43
C GLU A 461 -42.45 -4.70 6.02
N TRP A 462 -41.56 -5.30 5.23
CA TRP A 462 -40.28 -5.82 5.72
C TRP A 462 -39.08 -5.53 4.81
N VAL A 463 -39.24 -5.03 3.57
CA VAL A 463 -38.12 -4.67 2.69
C VAL A 463 -38.23 -3.27 2.09
N LEU A 464 -37.10 -2.56 2.03
CA LEU A 464 -36.97 -1.26 1.35
C LEU A 464 -35.79 -1.28 0.38
N PRO A 465 -35.88 -0.57 -0.77
CA PRO A 465 -34.75 -0.44 -1.66
C PRO A 465 -33.71 0.52 -1.08
N CYS A 466 -32.44 0.23 -1.33
CA CYS A 466 -31.33 1.10 -0.97
C CYS A 466 -30.45 1.44 -2.16
N LYS A 467 -29.65 2.50 -2.01
CA LYS A 467 -28.64 2.91 -2.99
C LYS A 467 -27.43 3.53 -2.31
N GLY A 468 -26.25 3.01 -2.64
CA GLY A 468 -24.98 3.54 -2.16
C GLY A 468 -24.67 4.95 -2.70
N ARG A 469 -24.18 5.84 -1.83
CA ARG A 469 -23.56 7.12 -2.19
C ARG A 469 -22.30 7.35 -1.37
N SER A 470 -21.34 8.07 -1.94
CA SER A 470 -20.12 8.49 -1.24
C SER A 470 -20.27 9.90 -0.63
N ALA A 471 -19.61 10.13 0.50
CA ALA A 471 -19.41 11.45 1.11
C ALA A 471 -20.70 12.18 1.53
N MET A 472 -21.55 11.48 2.29
CA MET A 472 -22.76 12.08 2.87
C MET A 472 -22.48 12.71 4.24
N LEU A 473 -23.29 13.70 4.64
CA LEU A 473 -23.21 14.31 5.98
C LEU A 473 -23.70 13.32 7.07
N SER A 474 -24.82 12.65 6.84
CA SER A 474 -25.36 11.58 7.69
C SER A 474 -24.90 10.19 7.24
N ASN A 475 -25.12 9.15 8.06
CA ASN A 475 -24.84 7.74 7.68
C ASN A 475 -25.81 7.23 6.63
N TYR A 476 -27.09 7.60 6.75
CA TYR A 476 -28.13 7.32 5.77
C TYR A 476 -29.04 8.53 5.58
N LYS A 477 -29.82 8.54 4.50
CA LYS A 477 -30.89 9.51 4.25
C LYS A 477 -32.07 8.82 3.59
N LEU A 478 -33.26 9.03 4.13
CA LEU A 478 -34.50 8.60 3.48
C LEU A 478 -34.86 9.62 2.39
N SER A 479 -35.04 9.12 1.16
CA SER A 479 -35.51 9.87 0.00
C SER A 479 -36.81 9.25 -0.50
N THR A 480 -37.55 9.96 -1.34
CA THR A 480 -38.69 9.40 -2.08
C THR A 480 -38.27 9.10 -3.51
N ILE A 481 -38.81 8.02 -4.08
CA ILE A 481 -38.61 7.66 -5.49
C ILE A 481 -39.58 8.46 -6.35
N ASN A 482 -39.04 9.37 -7.17
CA ASN A 482 -39.81 10.22 -8.09
C ASN A 482 -39.53 9.85 -9.56
N LYS A 483 -39.68 8.56 -9.92
CA LYS A 483 -39.53 8.07 -11.30
C LYS A 483 -40.91 7.97 -11.95
N ALA A 484 -41.20 8.85 -12.92
CA ALA A 484 -42.47 8.84 -13.66
C ALA A 484 -42.66 7.49 -14.38
N GLY A 485 -43.77 6.80 -14.10
CA GLY A 485 -44.13 5.51 -14.72
C GLY A 485 -43.62 4.25 -14.00
N SER A 486 -42.95 4.36 -12.84
CA SER A 486 -42.57 3.20 -12.01
C SER A 486 -43.65 2.90 -10.95
N ALA A 487 -43.89 1.62 -10.66
CA ALA A 487 -44.80 1.18 -9.59
C ALA A 487 -44.35 1.65 -8.19
N ALA A 488 -43.06 1.94 -8.02
CA ALA A 488 -42.47 2.44 -6.76
C ALA A 488 -42.54 3.98 -6.61
N MET A 489 -43.30 4.69 -7.45
CA MET A 489 -43.43 6.14 -7.35
C MET A 489 -44.03 6.55 -5.98
N GLY A 490 -43.28 7.33 -5.21
CA GLY A 490 -43.66 7.74 -3.85
C GLY A 490 -43.14 6.84 -2.72
N MET A 491 -42.52 5.70 -3.04
CA MET A 491 -41.93 4.80 -2.05
C MET A 491 -40.64 5.38 -1.45
N THR A 492 -40.33 5.00 -0.21
CA THR A 492 -39.09 5.37 0.47
C THR A 492 -37.89 4.63 -0.12
N LEU A 493 -36.85 5.38 -0.49
CA LEU A 493 -35.54 4.89 -0.91
C LEU A 493 -34.50 5.27 0.14
N VAL A 494 -33.72 4.28 0.57
CA VAL A 494 -32.65 4.50 1.56
C VAL A 494 -31.34 4.81 0.84
N LEU A 495 -30.86 6.04 0.98
CA LEU A 495 -29.50 6.41 0.54
C LEU A 495 -28.51 6.10 1.66
N ILE A 496 -27.49 5.28 1.36
CA ILE A 496 -26.53 4.76 2.35
C ILE A 496 -25.13 5.29 2.04
N ASP A 497 -24.44 5.82 3.05
CA ASP A 497 -23.00 6.07 2.97
C ASP A 497 -22.21 4.78 3.23
N VAL A 498 -21.94 4.04 2.14
CA VAL A 498 -21.29 2.72 2.19
C VAL A 498 -19.95 2.77 2.92
N GLY A 499 -19.18 3.86 2.74
CA GLY A 499 -17.87 4.00 3.37
C GLY A 499 -17.93 4.08 4.90
N LYS A 500 -18.91 4.82 5.45
CA LYS A 500 -19.10 4.94 6.90
C LYS A 500 -19.55 3.64 7.54
N TYR A 501 -20.41 2.86 6.89
CA TYR A 501 -20.82 1.56 7.39
C TYR A 501 -19.68 0.53 7.32
N LYS A 502 -18.87 0.52 6.25
CA LYS A 502 -17.65 -0.30 6.16
C LYS A 502 -16.66 0.05 7.28
N ASP A 503 -16.47 1.34 7.57
CA ASP A 503 -15.66 1.79 8.71
C ASP A 503 -16.21 1.28 10.05
N MET A 504 -17.53 1.35 10.25
CA MET A 504 -18.18 0.89 11.47
C MET A 504 -18.03 -0.63 11.66
N ILE A 505 -18.24 -1.42 10.60
CA ILE A 505 -18.12 -2.88 10.64
C ILE A 505 -16.67 -3.26 10.97
N ALA A 506 -15.70 -2.70 10.23
CA ALA A 506 -14.29 -2.98 10.44
C ALA A 506 -13.79 -2.60 11.85
N ALA A 507 -14.27 -1.48 12.40
CA ALA A 507 -13.93 -1.08 13.78
C ALA A 507 -14.54 -2.02 14.84
N ARG A 508 -15.72 -2.61 14.57
CA ARG A 508 -16.39 -3.51 15.51
C ARG A 508 -15.88 -4.95 15.43
N MET A 509 -15.38 -5.37 14.28
CA MET A 509 -14.74 -6.68 14.08
C MET A 509 -13.47 -6.83 14.94
N GLN A 510 -12.80 -5.72 15.28
CA GLN A 510 -11.62 -5.75 16.15
C GLN A 510 -11.94 -5.75 17.65
N LYS A 511 -13.20 -5.57 18.04
CA LYS A 511 -13.58 -5.60 19.46
C LYS A 511 -13.63 -7.03 19.96
N LYS A 512 -13.20 -7.23 21.21
CA LYS A 512 -13.42 -8.50 21.90
C LYS A 512 -14.92 -8.83 21.92
N GLN A 513 -15.24 -10.12 21.83
CA GLN A 513 -16.61 -10.62 21.87
C GLN A 513 -17.37 -10.06 23.09
N GLY A 514 -18.63 -9.67 22.86
CA GLY A 514 -19.47 -9.01 23.84
C GLY A 514 -20.06 -7.68 23.34
N SER A 515 -20.26 -6.73 24.25
CA SER A 515 -21.01 -5.51 23.97
C SER A 515 -20.40 -4.66 22.84
N GLY A 516 -21.19 -4.45 21.79
CA GLY A 516 -20.84 -3.68 20.60
C GLY A 516 -19.87 -4.39 19.66
N ALA A 517 -19.62 -5.69 19.83
CA ALA A 517 -18.82 -6.50 18.92
C ALA A 517 -19.60 -6.87 17.65
N TRP A 518 -18.85 -7.14 16.57
CA TRP A 518 -19.36 -7.74 15.35
C TRP A 518 -18.93 -9.20 15.33
N MET A 519 -19.90 -10.11 15.31
CA MET A 519 -19.69 -11.55 15.49
C MET A 519 -20.30 -12.36 14.34
N VAL A 520 -19.91 -13.62 14.24
CA VAL A 520 -20.44 -14.61 13.29
C VAL A 520 -20.81 -15.92 14.01
N TYR A 521 -21.65 -16.74 13.38
CA TYR A 521 -22.03 -18.06 13.90
C TYR A 521 -20.84 -19.04 13.87
N GLN A 522 -20.95 -20.11 14.65
CA GLN A 522 -19.94 -21.17 14.76
C GLN A 522 -19.81 -21.93 13.44
N GLY A 523 -18.58 -22.05 12.92
CA GLY A 523 -18.35 -22.75 11.65
C GLY A 523 -18.68 -21.92 10.41
N CYS A 524 -18.74 -20.58 10.55
CA CYS A 524 -18.83 -19.64 9.44
C CYS A 524 -17.83 -19.99 8.32
N ASP A 525 -18.31 -19.98 7.07
CA ASP A 525 -17.51 -20.43 5.94
C ASP A 525 -16.45 -19.40 5.49
N MET A 526 -15.45 -19.93 4.80
CA MET A 526 -14.30 -19.13 4.34
C MET A 526 -14.63 -18.22 3.15
N ASP A 527 -15.66 -18.51 2.35
CA ASP A 527 -16.07 -17.65 1.23
C ASP A 527 -16.66 -16.35 1.78
N TYR A 528 -17.56 -16.45 2.76
CA TYR A 528 -18.06 -15.29 3.48
C TYR A 528 -16.94 -14.47 4.13
N ALA A 529 -15.99 -15.12 4.83
CA ALA A 529 -14.85 -14.44 5.44
C ALA A 529 -13.96 -13.73 4.39
N PHE A 530 -13.75 -14.34 3.23
CA PHE A 530 -13.00 -13.75 2.12
C PHE A 530 -13.72 -12.52 1.55
N GLN A 531 -15.03 -12.63 1.27
CA GLN A 531 -15.79 -11.56 0.65
C GLN A 531 -16.01 -10.37 1.58
N VAL A 532 -16.26 -10.59 2.88
CA VAL A 532 -16.40 -9.52 3.88
C VAL A 532 -15.09 -8.75 4.08
N THR A 533 -13.95 -9.41 3.85
CA THR A 533 -12.62 -8.80 4.00
C THR A 533 -11.97 -8.45 2.67
N SER A 534 -12.71 -8.55 1.56
CA SER A 534 -12.20 -8.36 0.20
C SER A 534 -11.79 -6.92 -0.12
N GLU A 535 -12.23 -5.93 0.66
CA GLU A 535 -11.90 -4.52 0.50
C GLU A 535 -10.96 -4.02 1.59
N HIS A 536 -10.18 -3.00 1.25
CA HIS A 536 -9.30 -2.29 2.19
C HIS A 536 -9.37 -0.79 1.97
N LYS A 537 -9.17 -0.03 3.05
CA LYS A 537 -9.22 1.43 3.00
C LYS A 537 -7.88 2.01 2.54
N VAL A 538 -7.89 2.67 1.39
CA VAL A 538 -6.73 3.32 0.77
C VAL A 538 -6.89 4.84 0.84
N THR A 539 -5.80 5.54 1.14
CA THR A 539 -5.77 7.01 1.06
C THR A 539 -5.40 7.41 -0.36
N GLU A 540 -6.37 7.90 -1.14
CA GLU A 540 -6.10 8.51 -2.44
C GLU A 540 -5.78 10.00 -2.24
N ARG A 541 -4.64 10.45 -2.79
CA ARG A 541 -4.26 11.87 -2.83
C ARG A 541 -4.65 12.45 -4.18
N GLY A 542 -5.73 13.21 -4.23
CA GLY A 542 -6.21 13.91 -5.44
C GLY A 542 -6.17 15.43 -5.26
N LYS A 543 -5.65 16.18 -6.26
CA LYS A 543 -5.67 17.67 -6.33
C LYS A 543 -5.54 18.41 -4.98
N GLY A 544 -4.61 18.00 -4.11
CA GLY A 544 -4.35 18.69 -2.83
C GLY A 544 -5.23 18.31 -1.64
N GLN A 545 -6.17 17.36 -1.79
CA GLN A 545 -6.91 16.75 -0.68
C GLN A 545 -6.68 15.24 -0.64
N SER A 546 -6.48 14.70 0.56
CA SER A 546 -6.47 13.26 0.83
C SER A 546 -7.90 12.80 1.10
N THR A 547 -8.39 11.87 0.29
CA THR A 547 -9.69 11.21 0.50
C THR A 547 -9.45 9.73 0.74
N GLN A 548 -9.96 9.21 1.85
CA GLN A 548 -9.91 7.77 2.13
C GLN A 548 -11.06 7.07 1.41
N VAL A 549 -10.74 6.05 0.60
CA VAL A 549 -11.70 5.30 -0.21
C VAL A 549 -11.49 3.80 0.03
N TRP A 550 -12.59 3.05 0.13
CA TRP A 550 -12.54 1.59 0.19
C TRP A 550 -12.35 1.03 -1.21
N VAL A 551 -11.33 0.17 -1.38
CA VAL A 551 -10.94 -0.42 -2.67
C VAL A 551 -10.76 -1.92 -2.49
N LYS A 552 -11.21 -2.71 -3.47
CA LYS A 552 -11.00 -4.16 -3.50
C LYS A 552 -9.49 -4.49 -3.43
N LYS A 553 -9.11 -5.46 -2.61
CA LYS A 553 -7.74 -5.97 -2.45
C LYS A 553 -7.20 -6.51 -3.78
N THR A 554 -8.04 -7.20 -4.53
CA THR A 554 -7.75 -7.68 -5.89
C THR A 554 -8.86 -7.29 -6.85
N THR A 555 -8.53 -7.06 -8.11
CA THR A 555 -9.50 -6.65 -9.15
C THR A 555 -10.63 -7.66 -9.37
N HIS A 556 -10.40 -8.94 -9.02
CA HIS A 556 -11.35 -10.05 -9.16
C HIS A 556 -11.94 -10.53 -7.83
N ALA A 557 -11.75 -9.81 -6.71
CA ALA A 557 -12.39 -10.23 -5.47
C ALA A 557 -13.87 -9.87 -5.45
N ASP A 558 -14.70 -10.82 -5.05
CA ASP A 558 -16.11 -10.61 -4.79
C ASP A 558 -16.30 -10.00 -3.40
N ASN A 559 -17.25 -9.09 -3.27
CA ASN A 559 -17.49 -8.27 -2.07
C ASN A 559 -18.98 -8.25 -1.69
N HIS A 560 -19.79 -9.13 -2.27
CA HIS A 560 -21.25 -9.10 -2.16
C HIS A 560 -21.69 -9.27 -0.70
N TYR A 561 -21.06 -10.19 0.05
CA TYR A 561 -21.36 -10.33 1.48
C TYR A 561 -21.02 -9.09 2.30
N LEU A 562 -19.94 -8.35 1.97
CA LEU A 562 -19.64 -7.08 2.65
C LEU A 562 -20.74 -6.04 2.39
N ASP A 563 -21.26 -5.98 1.17
CA ASP A 563 -22.32 -5.04 0.81
C ASP A 563 -23.66 -5.43 1.47
N THR A 564 -24.01 -6.72 1.53
CA THR A 564 -25.18 -7.18 2.31
C THR A 564 -25.06 -6.86 3.81
N GLU A 565 -23.87 -6.97 4.40
CA GLU A 565 -23.60 -6.60 5.79
C GLU A 565 -23.78 -5.09 6.04
N VAL A 566 -23.36 -4.26 5.09
CA VAL A 566 -23.61 -2.80 5.12
C VAL A 566 -25.12 -2.53 5.09
N TYR A 567 -25.87 -3.23 4.27
CA TYR A 567 -27.33 -3.08 4.16
C TYR A 567 -28.05 -3.52 5.44
N ALA A 568 -27.66 -4.66 6.01
CA ALA A 568 -28.21 -5.13 7.28
C ALA A 568 -27.92 -4.16 8.44
N ALA A 569 -26.72 -3.58 8.47
CA ALA A 569 -26.33 -2.57 9.46
C ALA A 569 -27.09 -1.25 9.30
N ALA A 570 -27.34 -0.82 8.06
CA ALA A 570 -28.15 0.36 7.79
C ALA A 570 -29.63 0.14 8.16
N ALA A 571 -30.19 -1.04 7.89
CA ALA A 571 -31.52 -1.43 8.33
C ALA A 571 -31.64 -1.33 9.86
N ALA A 572 -30.64 -1.83 10.59
CA ALA A 572 -30.62 -1.77 12.04
C ALA A 572 -30.56 -0.31 12.56
N GLU A 573 -29.76 0.55 11.92
CA GLU A 573 -29.70 1.96 12.32
C GLU A 573 -31.03 2.70 12.08
N ILE A 574 -31.78 2.34 11.02
CA ILE A 574 -33.13 2.85 10.74
C ILE A 574 -34.13 2.39 11.80
N MET A 575 -34.02 1.13 12.25
CA MET A 575 -34.87 0.56 13.31
C MET A 575 -34.52 1.05 14.73
N GLY A 576 -33.54 1.96 14.87
CA GLY A 576 -33.20 2.55 16.16
C GLY A 576 -32.40 1.61 17.08
N VAL A 577 -31.59 0.69 16.54
CA VAL A 577 -30.78 -0.24 17.36
C VAL A 577 -29.86 0.49 18.35
N ARG A 578 -29.41 1.70 18.00
CA ARG A 578 -28.58 2.52 18.90
C ARG A 578 -29.30 2.93 20.19
N SER A 579 -30.63 3.01 20.21
CA SER A 579 -31.42 3.39 21.40
C SER A 579 -31.95 2.20 22.20
N LEU A 580 -31.64 0.95 21.81
CA LEU A 580 -32.18 -0.25 22.50
C LEU A 580 -31.81 -0.36 23.98
N PHE A 581 -30.68 0.23 24.38
CA PHE A 581 -30.22 0.24 25.76
C PHE A 581 -31.11 1.10 26.67
N LEU A 582 -31.77 2.14 26.14
CA LEU A 582 -32.64 3.04 26.90
C LEU A 582 -33.89 2.30 27.40
N TYR A 583 -34.42 1.37 26.61
CA TYR A 583 -35.57 0.55 27.01
C TYR A 583 -35.25 -0.43 28.16
N ASN A 584 -33.97 -0.78 28.36
CA ASN A 584 -33.56 -1.57 29.52
C ASN A 584 -33.45 -0.74 30.81
N GLU A 585 -33.21 0.57 30.72
CA GLU A 585 -33.18 1.47 31.88
C GLU A 585 -34.59 1.78 32.37
N GLU A 586 -35.55 2.02 31.47
CA GLU A 586 -36.97 2.21 31.84
C GLU A 586 -37.58 0.98 32.54
N GLN A 587 -37.18 -0.25 32.16
CA GLN A 587 -37.63 -1.47 32.83
C GLN A 587 -36.98 -1.70 34.20
N LYS A 588 -35.83 -1.08 34.49
CA LYS A 588 -35.18 -1.14 35.82
C LYS A 588 -35.70 -0.07 36.78
N GLU A 589 -36.31 1.00 36.28
CA GLU A 589 -36.80 2.13 37.09
C GLU A 589 -38.28 2.05 37.48
N THR A 590 -38.93 0.87 37.42
CA THR A 590 -40.22 0.67 38.08
C THR A 590 -40.01 0.05 39.46
N PRO A 591 -39.87 0.83 40.56
CA PRO A 591 -39.92 0.26 41.89
C PRO A 591 -41.36 -0.25 42.13
N GLU A 592 -41.49 -1.55 42.40
CA GLU A 592 -42.70 -2.10 43.01
C GLU A 592 -42.99 -1.31 44.29
N LYS A 593 -44.13 -0.61 44.32
CA LYS A 593 -44.65 -0.07 45.57
C LYS A 593 -44.87 -1.25 46.53
N PRO A 594 -44.37 -1.20 47.78
CA PRO A 594 -44.71 -2.20 48.77
C PRO A 594 -46.23 -2.21 48.98
N GLU A 595 -46.85 -3.37 48.90
CA GLU A 595 -48.23 -3.57 49.34
C GLU A 595 -48.33 -3.23 50.84
N GLU A 596 -49.02 -2.13 51.16
CA GLU A 596 -49.45 -1.86 52.52
C GLU A 596 -50.51 -2.89 52.92
N THR A 597 -50.07 -3.89 53.68
CA THR A 597 -50.95 -4.79 54.43
C THR A 597 -51.92 -3.97 55.27
N GLN A 598 -53.20 -3.97 54.89
CA GLN A 598 -54.29 -3.50 55.73
C GLN A 598 -54.40 -4.43 56.94
N GLN A 599 -53.86 -4.00 58.09
CA GLN A 599 -54.27 -4.52 59.39
C GLN A 599 -55.50 -3.73 59.83
N GLU A 600 -56.66 -4.38 59.81
CA GLU A 600 -57.81 -3.99 60.61
C GLU A 600 -57.40 -3.89 62.08
N ASN A 601 -57.60 -2.73 62.69
CA ASN A 601 -57.97 -2.65 64.09
C ASN A 601 -59.00 -1.52 64.26
N SER A 602 -60.25 -1.97 64.35
CA SER A 602 -61.37 -1.29 64.98
C SER A 602 -60.99 -0.81 66.39
N TRP A 603 -61.11 0.50 66.67
CA TRP A 603 -61.77 1.03 67.87
C TRP A 603 -61.76 2.58 67.95
N ILE A 604 -62.97 3.13 68.00
CA ILE A 604 -63.39 4.35 68.74
C ILE A 604 -63.17 5.73 68.09
N SER A 605 -64.26 6.16 67.46
CA SER A 605 -64.94 7.47 67.56
C SER A 605 -64.41 8.54 68.52
N GLY A 606 -64.47 9.79 68.05
CA GLY A 606 -64.91 10.89 68.90
C GLY A 606 -64.01 12.11 68.87
N ASP A 607 -64.59 13.20 68.36
CA ASP A 607 -64.39 14.57 68.80
C ASP A 607 -63.06 15.28 68.49
N GLY A 608 -63.19 16.28 67.60
CA GLY A 608 -63.01 17.65 68.08
C GLY A 608 -61.69 18.34 67.73
N SER A 609 -61.83 19.34 66.87
CA SER A 609 -61.28 20.69 67.08
C SER A 609 -59.76 20.93 66.99
N TRP A 610 -59.40 21.62 65.90
CA TRP A 610 -58.51 22.80 65.82
C TRP A 610 -57.20 22.84 66.62
N ILE A 611 -56.07 22.99 65.90
CA ILE A 611 -55.31 24.24 65.72
C ILE A 611 -54.50 24.14 64.42
#